data_AF-A0AAF0D2T2-F1
#
_entry.id   AF-A0AAF0D2T2-F1
#
_cell.length_a   1.000
_cell.length_b   1.000
_cell.length_c   1.000
_cell.angle_alpha   90.00
_cell.angle_beta   90.00
_cell.angle_gamma   90.00
#
_symmetry.space_group_name_H-M   'P 1'
#
loop_
_entity.id
_entity.type
_entity.pdbx_description
1 polymer ?
#
loop_
_entity_poly.entity_id
_entity_poly.type
_entity_poly.pdbx_seq_one_letter_code
_entity_poly.pdbx_strand_id
1 'polypeptide(L)' 'MAFKFSIKKESLQEDEMILIKSEPLPEVKCGVCGEKLTVKVYWFNGKMKRKICCDKCNAEVWK' A
#
# COMPACT_ATOMS: atom_id res chain seq x y z
N MET A 1 -20.64 35.08 -2.33
CA MET A 1 -19.29 34.52 -2.05
C MET A 1 -19.39 33.00 -2.10
N ALA A 2 -18.87 32.38 -3.17
CA ALA A 2 -18.90 30.92 -3.32
C ALA A 2 -17.65 30.33 -2.65
N PHE A 3 -17.83 29.62 -1.54
CA PHE A 3 -16.76 28.85 -0.90
C PHE A 3 -16.45 27.63 -1.77
N LYS A 4 -15.35 27.71 -2.53
CA LYS A 4 -14.74 26.56 -3.20
C LYS A 4 -14.27 25.58 -2.13
N PHE A 5 -15.02 24.51 -1.92
CA PHE A 5 -14.54 23.31 -1.22
C PHE A 5 -13.46 22.66 -2.10
N SER A 6 -12.20 23.02 -1.86
CA SER A 6 -11.06 22.29 -2.40
C SER A 6 -10.97 20.98 -1.64
N ILE A 7 -11.57 19.92 -2.19
CA ILE A 7 -11.28 18.54 -1.79
C ILE A 7 -9.80 18.33 -2.11
N LYS A 8 -8.93 18.50 -1.11
CA LYS A 8 -7.57 17.97 -1.17
C LYS A 8 -7.70 16.46 -1.24
N LYS A 9 -7.79 15.93 -2.45
CA LYS A 9 -7.34 14.57 -2.73
C LYS A 9 -5.87 14.61 -2.37
N GLU A 10 -5.52 14.17 -1.16
CA GLU A 10 -4.18 13.68 -0.85
C GLU A 10 -3.93 12.51 -1.81
N SER A 11 -3.53 12.86 -3.03
CA SER A 11 -2.85 11.95 -3.93
C SER A 11 -1.58 11.57 -3.18
N LEU A 12 -1.62 10.43 -2.50
CA LEU A 12 -0.44 9.75 -2.00
C LEU A 12 0.47 9.58 -3.22
N GLN A 13 1.42 10.50 -3.40
CA GLN A 13 2.40 10.43 -4.48
C GLN A 13 3.28 9.23 -4.14
N GLU A 14 3.05 8.10 -4.80
CA GLU A 14 3.83 6.88 -4.60
C GLU A 14 5.35 7.13 -4.78
N ASP A 15 5.72 8.16 -5.55
CA ASP A 15 7.10 8.64 -5.74
C ASP A 15 7.80 9.15 -4.47
N GLU A 16 7.05 9.51 -3.43
CA GLU A 16 7.60 9.98 -2.14
C GLU A 16 7.66 8.86 -1.08
N MET A 17 7.19 7.65 -1.41
CA MET A 17 7.11 6.53 -0.48
C MET A 17 8.40 5.72 -0.49
N ILE A 18 9.16 5.77 0.61
CA ILE A 18 10.39 4.98 0.74
C ILE A 18 10.03 3.58 1.19
N LEU A 19 10.25 2.57 0.35
CA LEU A 19 10.13 1.17 0.75
C LEU A 19 11.22 0.84 1.79
N ILE A 20 10.81 0.65 3.04
CA ILE A 20 11.70 0.30 4.16
C ILE A 20 11.97 -1.20 4.17
N LYS A 21 10.94 -2.01 3.92
CA LYS A 21 10.99 -3.46 4.10
C LYS A 21 10.06 -4.16 3.13
N SER A 22 10.52 -5.27 2.57
CA SER A 22 9.70 -6.19 1.78
C SER A 22 9.94 -7.60 2.28
N GLU A 23 8.90 -8.25 2.77
CA GLU A 23 8.97 -9.62 3.28
C GLU A 23 7.85 -10.47 2.69
N PRO A 24 8.15 -11.68 2.21
CA PRO A 24 7.10 -12.63 1.88
C PRO A 24 6.41 -13.08 3.17
N LEU A 25 5.09 -13.25 3.11
CA LEU A 25 4.26 -13.86 4.13
C LEU A 25 3.97 -15.31 3.71
N PRO A 26 4.86 -16.27 4.00
CA PRO A 26 4.68 -17.67 3.57
C PRO A 26 3.45 -18.33 4.19
N GLU A 27 3.01 -17.85 5.35
CA GLU A 27 1.84 -18.36 6.08
C GLU A 27 0.52 -17.76 5.59
N VAL A 28 0.56 -16.67 4.81
CA VAL A 28 -0.63 -15.96 4.33
C VAL A 28 -0.72 -16.09 2.80
N LYS A 29 -1.76 -16.77 2.35
CA LYS A 29 -2.05 -16.92 0.92
C LYS A 29 -3.05 -15.86 0.47
N CYS A 30 -2.93 -15.47 -0.78
CA CYS A 30 -3.90 -14.62 -1.46
C CYS A 30 -5.24 -15.36 -1.55
N GLY A 31 -6.31 -14.75 -1.05
CA GLY A 31 -7.66 -15.31 -1.16
C GLY A 31 -8.18 -15.37 -2.60
N VAL A 32 -7.54 -14.66 -3.55
CA VAL A 32 -7.95 -14.63 -4.97
C VAL A 32 -7.26 -15.72 -5.77
N CYS A 33 -5.93 -15.81 -5.71
CA CYS A 33 -5.16 -16.73 -6.56
C CYS A 33 -4.39 -17.83 -5.82
N GLY A 34 -4.45 -17.87 -4.48
CA GLY A 34 -3.82 -18.90 -3.64
C GLY A 34 -2.29 -18.78 -3.49
N GLU A 35 -1.66 -17.80 -4.13
CA GLU A 35 -0.22 -17.57 -4.01
C GLU A 35 0.17 -16.91 -2.70
N LYS A 36 1.47 -16.92 -2.38
CA LYS A 36 2.02 -16.20 -1.24
C LYS A 36 1.82 -14.69 -1.40
N LEU A 37 1.55 -14.02 -0.29
CA LEU A 37 1.51 -12.56 -0.24
C LEU A 37 2.87 -12.01 0.15
N THR A 38 3.12 -10.76 -0.24
CA THR A 38 4.30 -10.00 0.15
C THR A 38 3.83 -8.77 0.92
N VAL A 39 4.39 -8.54 2.10
CA VAL A 39 4.19 -7.30 2.85
C VAL A 39 5.31 -6.33 2.53
N LYS A 40 4.93 -5.14 2.09
CA LYS A 40 5.80 -4.00 1.80
C LYS A 40 5.50 -2.90 2.82
N VAL A 41 6.51 -2.52 3.59
CA VAL A 41 6.43 -1.43 4.58
C VAL A 41 7.07 -0.21 3.96
N TYR A 42 6.30 0.86 3.87
CA TYR A 42 6.71 2.15 3.32
C TYR A 42 6.80 3.19 4.43
N TRP A 43 7.78 4.09 4.35
CA TRP A 43 7.82 5.32 5.12
C TRP A 43 7.24 6.45 4.29
N PHE A 44 6.25 7.16 4.82
CA PHE A 44 5.66 8.32 4.15
C PHE A 44 5.20 9.34 5.19
N ASN A 45 5.60 10.61 5.03
CA ASN A 45 5.23 11.72 5.91
C ASN A 45 5.40 11.43 7.41
N GLY A 46 6.54 10.83 7.78
CA GLY A 46 6.85 10.52 9.18
C GLY A 46 6.06 9.35 9.77
N LYS A 47 5.32 8.60 8.95
CA LYS A 47 4.51 7.45 9.35
C LYS A 47 4.89 6.21 8.56
N MET A 48 4.82 5.05 9.21
CA MET A 48 4.88 3.77 8.53
C MET A 48 3.53 3.42 7.91
N LYS A 49 3.53 3.04 6.65
CA LYS A 49 2.40 2.49 5.91
C LYS A 49 2.72 1.07 5.51
N ARG A 50 1.77 0.15 5.65
CA ARG A 50 1.97 -1.24 5.23
C ARG A 50 1.06 -1.54 4.04
N LYS A 51 1.63 -2.16 3.03
CA LYS A 51 0.93 -2.66 1.86
C LYS A 51 1.13 -4.16 1.83
N ILE A 52 0.05 -4.92 1.76
CA ILE A 52 0.12 -6.35 1.47
C ILE A 52 -0.25 -6.48 0.00
N CYS A 53 0.63 -7.05 -0.81
CA CYS A 53 0.39 -7.27 -2.23
C CYS A 53 0.62 -8.72 -2.62
N CYS A 54 -0.12 -9.20 -3.61
CA CYS A 54 0.11 -10.48 -4.26
C CYS A 54 0.85 -10.26 -5.57
N ASP A 55 2.05 -10.83 -5.71
CA ASP A 55 2.88 -10.67 -6.91
C ASP A 55 2.29 -11.32 -8.18
N LYS A 56 1.30 -12.23 -8.04
CA LYS A 56 0.69 -12.92 -9.19
C LYS A 56 -0.59 -12.27 -9.71
N CYS A 57 -1.50 -11.88 -8.81
CA CYS A 57 -2.81 -11.33 -9.20
C CYS A 57 -2.93 -9.82 -9.00
N ASN A 58 -1.86 -9.15 -8.57
CA ASN A 58 -1.84 -7.73 -8.23
C ASN A 58 -2.87 -7.31 -7.16
N ALA A 59 -3.45 -8.25 -6.41
CA ALA A 59 -4.29 -7.92 -5.28
C ALA A 59 -3.45 -7.17 -4.25
N GLU A 60 -3.86 -5.96 -3.89
CA GLU A 60 -3.18 -5.14 -2.89
C GLU A 60 -4.15 -4.57 -1.85
N VAL A 61 -3.68 -4.51 -0.61
CA VAL A 61 -4.42 -3.95 0.52
C VAL A 61 -3.48 -3.09 1.33
N TRP A 62 -3.90 -1.86 1.62
CA TRP A 62 -3.19 -0.94 2.49
C TRP A 62 -3.73 -1.04 3.92
N LYS A 63 -2.82 -1.06 4.90
CA LYS A 63 -3.13 -1.07 6.34
C LYS A 63 -2.28 -0.05 7.10
#